data_AF-A0A836VCL0-F1
#
_entry.id   AF-A0A836VCL0-F1
#
_cell.length_a   1.000
_cell.length_b   1.000
_cell.length_c   1.000
_cell.angle_alpha   90.00
_cell.angle_beta   90.00
_cell.angle_gamma   90.00
#
_symmetry.space_group_name_H-M   'P 1'
#
loop_
_entity.id
_entity.type
_entity.pdbx_description
1 polymer ?
#
loop_
_entity_poly.entity_id
_entity_poly.type
_entity_poly.pdbx_seq_one_letter_code
_entity_poly.pdbx_strand_id
1 'polypeptide(L)'
;MEKQTAQKITATVLGLSFGIAALADTSTAIPNDTGAEKRSPTFFKTIMEIAGEQDKNPSKDWFPTGPRKFKSGYGKVANNVKAAFSLDLQNWAREKGESLDNLTDTYIPYKKREEFAMWWWLRHDPNYKKAAPWDKDQWKYEAIIDGTELVWRAGNRATSGYSASMEMGHKGLMAQLIKTEGK
;
A
#
# COMPACT_ATOMS: atom_id res chain seq x y z
N MET A 1 -65.85 -44.47 -19.57
CA MET A 1 -64.91 -45.49 -19.08
C MET A 1 -63.61 -45.27 -19.84
N GLU A 2 -62.43 -45.07 -19.29
CA GLU A 2 -61.92 -44.99 -17.92
C GLU A 2 -60.71 -44.04 -17.94
N LYS A 3 -60.45 -43.41 -16.78
CA LYS A 3 -59.30 -42.56 -16.49
C LYS A 3 -58.03 -43.42 -16.37
N GLN A 4 -56.85 -42.84 -16.60
CA GLN A 4 -55.84 -42.79 -15.53
C GLN A 4 -54.70 -41.79 -15.81
N THR A 5 -54.38 -41.07 -14.74
CA THR A 5 -53.44 -39.98 -14.58
C THR A 5 -52.21 -40.52 -13.84
N ALA A 6 -51.01 -40.15 -14.25
CA ALA A 6 -49.78 -40.40 -13.50
C ALA A 6 -48.72 -39.36 -13.94
N GLN A 7 -47.89 -38.75 -13.11
CA GLN A 7 -47.78 -38.64 -11.66
C GLN A 7 -46.79 -37.47 -11.43
N LYS A 8 -47.12 -36.52 -10.55
CA LYS A 8 -46.21 -35.42 -10.18
C LYS A 8 -45.09 -35.98 -9.28
N ILE A 9 -43.84 -35.65 -9.57
CA ILE A 9 -42.72 -35.87 -8.65
C ILE A 9 -42.39 -34.53 -7.98
N THR A 10 -42.80 -34.41 -6.73
CA THR A 10 -42.39 -33.34 -5.81
C THR A 10 -41.22 -33.88 -4.99
N ALA A 11 -40.05 -33.26 -5.06
CA ALA A 11 -38.92 -33.58 -4.18
C ALA A 11 -38.82 -32.51 -3.09
N THR A 12 -39.29 -32.86 -1.89
CA THR A 12 -39.00 -32.16 -0.64
C THR A 12 -37.83 -32.90 0.02
N VAL A 13 -36.73 -32.20 0.32
CA VAL A 13 -35.71 -32.71 1.25
C VAL A 13 -35.66 -31.79 2.46
N LEU A 14 -36.04 -32.39 3.59
CA LEU A 14 -35.96 -31.89 4.96
C LEU A 14 -34.51 -31.67 5.38
N GLY A 15 -34.31 -30.70 6.26
CA GLY A 15 -33.01 -30.32 6.80
C GLY A 15 -32.37 -31.33 7.74
N LEU A 16 -31.08 -31.10 7.99
CA LEU A 16 -30.29 -31.68 9.05
C LEU A 16 -29.43 -30.57 9.66
N SER A 17 -29.82 -30.14 10.84
CA SER A 17 -29.05 -29.29 11.75
C SER A 17 -28.52 -30.16 12.88
N PHE A 18 -27.19 -30.28 13.01
CA PHE A 18 -26.51 -30.64 14.26
C PHE A 18 -25.18 -29.88 14.30
N GLY A 19 -24.93 -29.20 15.42
CA GLY A 19 -23.75 -28.36 15.65
C GLY A 19 -22.58 -29.08 16.34
N ILE A 20 -21.76 -28.26 17.01
CA ILE A 20 -20.53 -28.52 17.80
C ILE A 20 -19.25 -28.38 16.91
N ALA A 21 -18.20 -27.62 17.22
CA ALA A 21 -17.69 -27.02 18.46
C ALA A 21 -17.05 -25.64 18.21
N ALA A 22 -16.99 -24.83 19.26
CA ALA A 22 -16.08 -23.70 19.38
C ALA A 22 -14.62 -24.15 19.26
N LEU A 23 -13.81 -23.42 18.48
CA LEU A 23 -12.36 -23.42 18.61
C LEU A 23 -11.89 -21.99 18.75
N ALA A 24 -11.05 -21.82 19.76
CA ALA A 24 -10.72 -20.58 20.41
C ALA A 24 -10.02 -19.57 19.49
N ASP A 25 -10.46 -18.33 19.66
CA ASP A 25 -9.73 -17.12 19.35
C ASP A 25 -8.40 -17.18 20.12
N THR A 26 -7.33 -17.57 19.43
CA THR A 26 -5.96 -17.38 19.89
C THR A 26 -5.26 -16.57 18.83
N SER A 27 -5.51 -15.26 18.90
CA SER A 27 -4.59 -14.23 18.43
C SER A 27 -3.25 -14.42 19.13
N THR A 28 -2.41 -15.28 18.58
CA THR A 28 -0.97 -15.20 18.80
C THR A 28 -0.46 -14.24 17.73
N ALA A 29 -0.15 -13.01 18.15
CA ALA A 29 0.66 -12.09 17.37
C ALA A 29 1.86 -12.86 16.80
N ILE A 30 2.00 -12.89 15.47
CA ILE A 30 3.15 -13.49 14.82
C ILE A 30 4.24 -12.42 14.76
N PRO A 31 5.35 -12.55 15.51
CA PRO A 31 6.54 -11.75 15.29
C PRO A 31 7.28 -12.38 14.10
N ASN A 32 7.56 -11.58 13.07
CA ASN A 32 8.14 -11.92 11.76
C ASN A 32 7.13 -12.19 10.64
N ASP A 33 6.62 -11.11 10.03
CA ASP A 33 6.05 -11.16 8.69
C ASP A 33 7.18 -11.25 7.64
N THR A 34 7.57 -12.48 7.30
CA THR A 34 8.56 -12.80 6.25
C THR A 34 7.93 -12.96 4.85
N GLY A 35 6.71 -12.45 4.61
CA GLY A 35 5.89 -12.76 3.42
C GLY A 35 6.12 -11.91 2.17
N ALA A 36 7.36 -11.73 1.72
CA ALA A 36 7.69 -10.98 0.51
C ALA A 36 7.12 -11.55 -0.81
N GLU A 37 6.68 -12.80 -0.89
CA GLU A 37 6.51 -13.46 -2.20
C GLU A 37 5.13 -13.37 -2.88
N LYS A 38 4.03 -13.04 -2.20
CA LYS A 38 2.73 -12.82 -2.88
C LYS A 38 1.88 -11.82 -2.11
N ARG A 39 2.24 -10.54 -2.18
CA ARG A 39 1.32 -9.47 -1.79
C ARG A 39 0.15 -9.55 -2.76
N SER A 40 -0.98 -10.07 -2.26
CA SER A 40 -2.19 -10.36 -3.03
C SER A 40 -2.51 -9.28 -4.06
N PRO A 41 -3.07 -9.59 -5.25
CA PRO A 41 -3.68 -8.60 -6.14
C PRO A 41 -4.55 -7.59 -5.38
N THR A 42 -5.14 -8.00 -4.26
CA THR A 42 -5.86 -7.13 -3.32
C THR A 42 -5.00 -5.98 -2.77
N PHE A 43 -3.75 -6.20 -2.36
CA PHE A 43 -2.91 -5.15 -1.76
C PHE A 43 -2.50 -4.07 -2.76
N PHE A 44 -2.04 -4.48 -3.95
CA PHE A 44 -1.76 -3.56 -5.04
C PHE A 44 -3.00 -2.74 -5.43
N LYS A 45 -4.15 -3.41 -5.54
CA LYS A 45 -5.43 -2.75 -5.80
C LYS A 45 -5.79 -1.75 -4.70
N THR A 46 -5.57 -2.10 -3.42
CA THR A 46 -5.81 -1.19 -2.29
C THR A 46 -4.94 0.06 -2.37
N ILE A 47 -3.65 -0.06 -2.73
CA ILE A 47 -2.79 1.10 -2.95
C ILE A 47 -3.35 2.00 -4.06
N MET A 48 -3.75 1.41 -5.19
CA MET A 48 -4.36 2.15 -6.30
C MET A 48 -5.65 2.88 -5.89
N GLU A 49 -6.52 2.20 -5.14
CA GLU A 49 -7.78 2.75 -4.65
C GLU A 49 -7.52 3.96 -3.74
N ILE A 50 -6.60 3.83 -2.78
CA ILE A 50 -6.21 4.94 -1.90
C ILE A 50 -5.64 6.10 -2.71
N ALA A 51 -4.75 5.85 -3.69
CA ALA A 51 -4.24 6.91 -4.56
C ALA A 51 -5.39 7.64 -5.30
N GLY A 52 -6.39 6.90 -5.78
CA GLY A 52 -7.56 7.47 -6.45
C GLY A 52 -8.49 8.25 -5.52
N GLU A 53 -8.70 7.77 -4.30
CA GLU A 53 -9.45 8.48 -3.25
C GLU A 53 -8.77 9.81 -2.92
N GLN A 54 -7.44 9.80 -2.75
CA GLN A 54 -6.66 10.97 -2.37
C GLN A 54 -6.48 11.98 -3.50
N ASP A 55 -6.45 11.55 -4.77
CA ASP A 55 -6.48 12.49 -5.90
C ASP A 55 -7.83 13.21 -6.03
N LYS A 56 -8.94 12.57 -5.63
CA LYS A 56 -10.29 13.16 -5.68
C LYS A 56 -10.60 14.04 -4.48
N ASN A 57 -10.25 13.57 -3.28
CA ASN A 57 -10.51 14.25 -2.03
C ASN A 57 -9.30 14.09 -1.09
N PRO A 58 -8.25 14.92 -1.28
CA PRO A 58 -7.04 14.81 -0.49
C PRO A 58 -7.33 14.95 1.02
N SER A 59 -6.83 14.00 1.80
CA SER A 59 -6.88 14.06 3.26
C SER A 59 -6.13 15.29 3.77
N LYS A 60 -6.66 15.91 4.84
CA LYS A 60 -5.93 16.94 5.59
C LYS A 60 -4.70 16.36 6.31
N ASP A 61 -4.73 15.06 6.59
CA ASP A 61 -3.73 14.35 7.37
C ASP A 61 -2.77 13.53 6.49
N TRP A 62 -2.61 13.89 5.22
CA TRP A 62 -1.58 13.28 4.36
C TRP A 62 -0.21 13.80 4.79
N PHE A 63 0.71 12.90 5.13
CA PHE A 63 2.10 13.30 5.37
C PHE A 63 2.73 13.74 4.04
N PRO A 64 3.42 14.90 3.97
CA PRO A 64 3.80 15.81 5.04
C PRO A 64 2.76 16.92 5.19
N THR A 65 2.08 17.01 6.32
CA THR A 65 1.47 18.28 6.77
C THR A 65 0.38 18.92 5.88
N GLY A 66 -0.33 18.16 5.04
CA GLY A 66 -1.51 18.70 4.34
C GLY A 66 -1.96 17.92 3.11
N PRO A 67 -2.97 18.45 2.38
CA PRO A 67 -3.51 17.84 1.16
C PRO A 67 -2.42 17.35 0.22
N ARG A 68 -2.55 16.11 -0.27
CA ARG A 68 -1.76 15.51 -1.34
C ARG A 68 -1.77 16.40 -2.60
N LYS A 69 -0.83 17.34 -2.67
CA LYS A 69 -0.67 18.33 -3.75
C LYS A 69 0.71 18.20 -4.36
N PHE A 70 0.73 17.90 -5.65
CA PHE A 70 1.95 17.70 -6.41
C PHE A 70 2.25 18.90 -7.29
N LYS A 71 3.52 19.30 -7.30
CA LYS A 71 4.05 20.41 -8.10
C LYS A 71 4.76 19.91 -9.36
N SER A 72 5.14 18.63 -9.39
CA SER A 72 5.82 18.01 -10.52
C SER A 72 4.87 17.29 -11.47
N GLY A 73 5.42 16.78 -12.58
CA GLY A 73 4.72 15.84 -13.47
C GLY A 73 4.19 14.58 -12.75
N TYR A 74 4.69 14.25 -11.55
CA TYR A 74 4.22 13.12 -10.74
C TYR A 74 2.71 13.17 -10.47
N GLY A 75 2.15 14.37 -10.29
CA GLY A 75 0.72 14.53 -10.03
C GLY A 75 -0.18 14.02 -11.16
N LYS A 76 0.35 13.92 -12.39
CA LYS A 76 -0.38 13.43 -13.58
C LYS A 76 -0.17 11.93 -13.83
N VAL A 77 0.66 11.27 -13.03
CA VAL A 77 0.94 9.84 -13.17
C VAL A 77 -0.32 9.03 -12.85
N ALA A 78 -0.55 7.97 -13.61
CA ALA A 78 -1.68 7.09 -13.39
C ALA A 78 -1.54 6.31 -12.05
N ASN A 79 -2.66 6.07 -11.36
CA ASN A 79 -2.64 5.48 -10.02
C ASN A 79 -2.07 4.06 -9.95
N ASN A 80 -2.19 3.27 -11.02
CA ASN A 80 -1.52 1.98 -11.13
C ASN A 80 0.01 2.11 -11.15
N VAL A 81 0.54 3.15 -11.80
CA VAL A 81 1.98 3.42 -11.84
C VAL A 81 2.46 3.94 -10.49
N LYS A 82 1.70 4.84 -9.83
CA LYS A 82 1.99 5.26 -8.45
C LYS A 82 2.03 4.05 -7.50
N ALA A 83 1.06 3.13 -7.61
CA ALA A 83 1.03 1.92 -6.81
C ALA A 83 2.22 0.98 -7.05
N ALA A 84 2.61 0.79 -8.32
CA ALA A 84 3.78 -0.02 -8.67
C ALA A 84 5.06 0.56 -8.06
N PHE A 85 5.30 1.86 -8.24
CA PHE A 85 6.43 2.54 -7.64
C PHE A 85 6.45 2.39 -6.11
N SER A 86 5.31 2.60 -5.46
CA SER A 86 5.18 2.53 -4.00
C SER A 86 5.56 1.14 -3.47
N LEU A 87 5.07 0.10 -4.14
CA LEU A 87 5.33 -1.28 -3.76
C LEU A 87 6.81 -1.65 -3.94
N ASP A 88 7.39 -1.26 -5.07
CA ASP A 88 8.79 -1.54 -5.39
C ASP A 88 9.73 -0.78 -4.46
N LEU A 89 9.40 0.47 -4.11
CA LEU A 89 10.15 1.25 -3.12
C LEU A 89 10.14 0.57 -1.74
N GLN A 90 8.97 0.09 -1.28
CA GLN A 90 8.90 -0.63 0.00
C GLN A 90 9.64 -1.96 -0.05
N ASN A 91 9.54 -2.71 -1.15
CA ASN A 91 10.26 -3.97 -1.34
C ASN A 91 11.77 -3.74 -1.28
N TRP A 92 12.26 -2.76 -2.03
CA TRP A 92 13.65 -2.37 -2.03
C TRP A 92 14.14 -1.94 -0.64
N ALA A 93 13.36 -1.13 0.10
CA ALA A 93 13.74 -0.70 1.44
C ALA A 93 13.86 -1.88 2.41
N ARG A 94 12.90 -2.81 2.36
CA ARG A 94 12.93 -4.04 3.15
C ARG A 94 14.09 -4.95 2.78
N GLU A 95 14.40 -5.11 1.49
CA GLU A 95 15.57 -5.88 1.03
C GLU A 95 16.90 -5.29 1.49
N LYS A 96 16.93 -3.97 1.73
CA LYS A 96 18.06 -3.26 2.33
C LYS A 96 18.08 -3.32 3.86
N GLY A 97 17.12 -3.98 4.48
CA GLY A 97 17.06 -4.23 5.92
C GLY A 97 16.37 -3.16 6.74
N GLU A 98 15.67 -2.20 6.12
CA GLU A 98 14.94 -1.18 6.87
C GLU A 98 13.75 -1.79 7.64
N SER A 99 13.63 -1.42 8.91
CA SER A 99 12.54 -1.83 9.79
C SER A 99 12.00 -0.64 10.55
N LEU A 100 10.67 -0.46 10.57
CA LEU A 100 10.03 0.63 11.32
C LEU A 100 10.20 0.47 12.84
N ASP A 101 10.25 -0.76 13.34
CA ASP A 101 10.44 -1.03 14.77
C ASP A 101 11.88 -0.75 15.25
N ASN A 102 12.84 -0.68 14.33
CA ASN A 102 14.21 -0.26 14.62
C ASN A 102 14.73 0.77 13.60
N LEU A 103 13.93 1.80 13.33
CA LEU A 103 14.24 2.76 12.27
C LEU A 103 15.56 3.49 12.53
N THR A 104 15.91 3.78 13.79
CA THR A 104 17.14 4.50 14.14
C THR A 104 18.39 3.82 13.59
N ASP A 105 18.46 2.49 13.70
CA ASP A 105 19.63 1.72 13.26
C ASP A 105 19.54 1.27 11.79
N THR A 106 18.33 1.18 11.26
CA THR A 106 18.06 0.58 9.93
C THR A 106 17.63 1.60 8.88
N TYR A 107 17.58 2.89 9.23
CA TYR A 107 17.17 3.96 8.33
C TYR A 107 18.04 4.00 7.07
N ILE A 108 17.37 3.98 5.92
CA ILE A 108 18.04 4.16 4.63
C ILE A 108 18.09 5.65 4.29
N PRO A 109 19.29 6.23 4.08
CA PRO A 109 19.44 7.63 3.72
C PRO A 109 18.61 8.03 2.51
N TYR A 110 18.01 9.23 2.58
CA TYR A 110 17.21 9.78 1.49
C TYR A 110 17.91 9.71 0.13
N LYS A 111 19.22 10.02 0.07
CA LYS A 111 19.99 9.96 -1.18
C LYS A 111 19.93 8.59 -1.86
N LYS A 112 19.90 7.50 -1.09
CA LYS A 112 19.76 6.14 -1.63
C LYS A 112 18.36 5.85 -2.17
N ARG A 113 17.33 6.41 -1.53
CA ARG A 113 15.94 6.36 -2.04
C ARG A 113 15.81 7.15 -3.32
N GLU A 114 16.47 8.30 -3.39
CA GLU A 114 16.51 9.14 -4.59
C GLU A 114 17.20 8.43 -5.76
N GLU A 115 18.33 7.76 -5.53
CA GLU A 115 19.01 6.93 -6.54
C GLU A 115 18.08 5.83 -7.08
N PHE A 116 17.39 5.12 -6.18
CA PHE A 116 16.39 4.12 -6.56
C PHE A 116 15.26 4.73 -7.37
N ALA A 117 14.66 5.83 -6.89
CA ALA A 117 13.54 6.49 -7.55
C ALA A 117 13.92 6.99 -8.94
N MET A 118 15.09 7.61 -9.08
CA MET A 118 15.63 8.05 -10.36
C MET A 118 15.69 6.90 -11.36
N TRP A 119 16.30 5.78 -10.97
CA TRP A 119 16.44 4.61 -11.83
C TRP A 119 15.08 4.02 -12.22
N TRP A 120 14.17 3.93 -11.25
CA TRP A 120 12.84 3.36 -11.47
C TRP A 120 12.06 4.21 -12.47
N TRP A 121 11.97 5.52 -12.24
CA TRP A 121 11.22 6.43 -13.10
C TRP A 121 11.82 6.58 -14.49
N LEU A 122 13.15 6.56 -14.64
CA LEU A 122 13.81 6.56 -15.96
C LEU A 122 13.40 5.37 -16.84
N ARG A 123 13.08 4.23 -16.23
CA ARG A 123 12.69 3.01 -16.94
C ARG A 123 11.19 2.91 -17.19
N HIS A 124 10.37 3.40 -16.26
CA HIS A 124 8.94 3.10 -16.25
C HIS A 124 8.05 4.26 -16.72
N ASP A 125 8.56 5.50 -16.77
CA ASP A 125 7.76 6.65 -17.17
C ASP A 125 8.48 7.52 -18.24
N PRO A 126 7.96 7.57 -19.48
CA PRO A 126 8.56 8.37 -20.55
C PRO A 126 8.44 9.88 -20.32
N ASN A 127 7.45 10.35 -19.54
CA ASN A 127 7.31 11.75 -19.19
C ASN A 127 8.39 12.16 -18.19
N TYR A 128 8.64 11.33 -17.18
CA TYR A 128 9.76 11.55 -16.27
C TYR A 128 11.09 11.60 -17.04
N LYS A 129 11.32 10.69 -17.99
CA LYS A 129 12.56 10.69 -18.79
C LYS A 129 12.78 12.01 -19.53
N LYS A 130 11.72 12.62 -20.05
CA LYS A 130 11.73 13.88 -20.82
C LYS A 130 11.62 15.14 -19.94
N ALA A 131 11.28 15.00 -18.66
CA ALA A 131 11.14 16.12 -17.75
C ALA A 131 12.45 16.90 -17.58
N ALA A 132 12.30 18.20 -17.29
CA ALA A 132 13.41 19.07 -16.95
C ALA A 132 14.07 18.62 -15.63
N PRO A 133 15.36 18.94 -15.39
CA PRO A 133 16.05 18.50 -14.17
C PRO A 133 15.31 18.87 -12.88
N TRP A 134 14.83 20.11 -12.76
CA TRP A 134 14.08 20.56 -11.58
C TRP A 134 12.78 19.76 -11.35
N ASP A 135 12.08 19.40 -12.44
CA ASP A 135 10.84 18.62 -12.38
C ASP A 135 11.14 17.18 -12.00
N LYS A 136 12.25 16.60 -12.47
CA LYS A 136 12.72 15.26 -12.05
C LYS A 136 13.05 15.22 -10.56
N ASP A 137 13.72 16.24 -10.05
CA ASP A 137 14.10 16.32 -8.65
C ASP A 137 12.86 16.41 -7.75
N GLN A 138 11.93 17.32 -8.08
CA GLN A 138 10.65 17.43 -7.38
C GLN A 138 9.81 16.14 -7.52
N TRP A 139 9.79 15.50 -8.68
CA TRP A 139 9.06 14.26 -8.94
C TRP A 139 9.56 13.12 -8.06
N LYS A 140 10.88 12.89 -7.99
CA LYS A 140 11.44 11.84 -7.12
C LYS A 140 11.06 12.09 -5.67
N TYR A 141 11.18 13.34 -5.21
CA TYR A 141 10.81 13.71 -3.86
C TYR A 141 9.35 13.40 -3.55
N GLU A 142 8.43 13.93 -4.38
CA GLU A 142 7.00 13.70 -4.23
C GLU A 142 6.64 12.22 -4.29
N ALA A 143 7.24 11.48 -5.22
CA ALA A 143 7.02 10.04 -5.37
C ALA A 143 7.48 9.24 -4.15
N ILE A 144 8.65 9.54 -3.58
CA ILE A 144 9.18 8.83 -2.40
C ILE A 144 8.26 9.02 -1.20
N ILE A 145 7.85 10.26 -0.94
CA ILE A 145 6.97 10.62 0.16
C ILE A 145 5.60 9.97 -0.03
N ASP A 146 4.99 10.18 -1.20
CA ASP A 146 3.67 9.67 -1.51
C ASP A 146 3.63 8.14 -1.51
N GLY A 147 4.63 7.50 -2.13
CA GLY A 147 4.68 6.05 -2.21
C GLY A 147 4.87 5.37 -0.86
N THR A 148 5.64 6.00 0.04
CA THR A 148 5.80 5.52 1.42
C THR A 148 4.47 5.61 2.18
N GLU A 149 3.76 6.74 2.07
CA GLU A 149 2.46 6.94 2.72
C GLU A 149 1.36 6.04 2.14
N LEU A 150 1.32 5.85 0.82
CA LEU A 150 0.36 5.00 0.13
C LEU A 150 0.39 3.55 0.63
N VAL A 151 1.59 3.00 0.75
CA VAL A 151 1.83 1.66 1.28
C VAL A 151 1.42 1.56 2.74
N TRP A 152 1.76 2.56 3.56
CA TRP A 152 1.38 2.61 4.96
C TRP A 152 -0.15 2.59 5.13
N ARG A 153 -0.87 3.45 4.40
CA ARG A 153 -2.34 3.49 4.42
C ARG A 153 -2.96 2.18 3.96
N ALA A 154 -2.39 1.56 2.92
CA ALA A 154 -2.85 0.28 2.42
C ALA A 154 -2.67 -0.84 3.44
N GLY A 155 -1.51 -0.89 4.12
CA GLY A 155 -1.27 -1.87 5.18
C GLY A 155 -2.19 -1.65 6.37
N ASN A 156 -2.39 -0.40 6.81
CA ASN A 156 -3.34 -0.08 7.87
C ASN A 156 -4.78 -0.55 7.54
N ARG A 157 -5.20 -0.37 6.28
CA ARG A 157 -6.51 -0.84 5.79
C ARG A 157 -6.60 -2.38 5.79
N ALA A 158 -5.49 -3.07 5.50
CA ALA A 158 -5.43 -4.53 5.45
C ALA A 158 -5.36 -5.18 6.84
N THR A 159 -4.66 -4.57 7.79
CA THR A 159 -4.41 -5.13 9.14
C THR A 159 -5.35 -4.58 10.22
N SER A 160 -6.21 -3.63 9.88
CA SER A 160 -7.10 -2.93 10.83
C SER A 160 -6.35 -2.15 11.92
N GLY A 161 -5.08 -1.81 11.69
CA GLY A 161 -4.26 -1.07 12.63
C GLY A 161 -2.79 -1.45 12.57
N TYR A 162 -1.94 -0.56 13.07
CA TYR A 162 -0.52 -0.82 13.36
C TYR A 162 -0.26 -0.73 14.86
N SER A 163 0.84 -1.34 15.32
CA SER A 163 1.31 -1.13 16.68
C SER A 163 1.76 0.32 16.88
N ALA A 164 1.75 0.79 18.13
CA ALA A 164 2.26 2.12 18.47
C ALA A 164 3.74 2.30 18.06
N SER A 165 4.56 1.23 18.11
CA SER A 165 5.96 1.26 17.65
C SER A 165 6.06 1.52 16.16
N MET A 166 5.27 0.82 15.35
CA MET A 166 5.24 1.01 13.90
C MET A 166 4.70 2.38 13.54
N GLU A 167 3.68 2.90 14.24
CA GLU A 167 3.18 4.26 14.01
C GLU A 167 4.25 5.32 14.28
N MET A 168 5.00 5.17 15.39
CA MET A 168 6.11 6.07 15.71
C MET A 168 7.24 5.94 14.70
N GLY A 169 7.57 4.71 14.29
CA GLY A 169 8.54 4.43 13.24
C GLY A 169 8.17 5.10 11.93
N HIS A 170 6.92 4.94 11.47
CA HIS A 170 6.43 5.59 10.25
C HIS A 170 6.48 7.12 10.35
N LYS A 171 6.00 7.70 11.45
CA LYS A 171 6.07 9.16 11.68
C LYS A 171 7.52 9.65 11.66
N GLY A 172 8.43 8.91 12.30
CA GLY A 172 9.87 9.20 12.30
C GLY A 172 10.48 9.12 10.90
N LEU A 173 10.13 8.09 10.12
CA LEU A 173 10.57 7.93 8.74
C LEU A 173 10.11 9.11 7.89
N MET A 174 8.81 9.41 7.91
CA MET A 174 8.26 10.53 7.15
C MET A 174 8.96 11.83 7.54
N ALA A 175 9.15 12.11 8.83
CA ALA A 175 9.87 13.31 9.29
C ALA A 175 11.29 13.42 8.73
N GLN A 176 12.04 12.31 8.67
CA GLN A 176 13.38 12.27 8.07
C GLN A 176 13.34 12.54 6.56
N LEU A 177 12.40 11.93 5.84
CA LEU A 177 12.26 12.15 4.40
C LEU A 177 11.93 13.60 4.07
N ILE A 178 11.03 14.22 4.84
CA ILE A 178 10.55 15.60 4.67
C ILE A 178 11.65 16.62 4.94
N LYS A 179 12.44 16.42 6.02
CA LYS A 179 13.54 17.33 6.37
C LYS A 179 14.57 17.46 5.24
N THR A 180 14.59 16.52 4.31
CA THR A 180 15.50 16.52 3.18
C THR A 180 14.98 17.36 1.99
N GLU A 181 13.71 17.80 1.96
CA GLU A 181 13.13 18.69 0.92
C GLU A 181 13.77 20.10 0.87
N GLY A 182 14.57 20.47 1.88
CA GLY A 182 15.12 21.82 2.04
C GLY A 182 16.65 21.93 1.97
N LYS A 183 17.34 20.92 1.45
CA LYS A 183 18.81 20.89 1.30
C LYS A 183 19.21 20.61 -0.13
#